data_AF-A0A940TW39-F1
#
_entry.id   AF-A0A940TW39-F1
#
_cell.length_a   1.000
_cell.length_b   1.000
_cell.length_c   1.000
_cell.angle_alpha   90.00
_cell.angle_beta   90.00
_cell.angle_gamma   90.00
#
_symmetry.space_group_name_H-M   'P 1'
#
loop_
_entity.id
_entity.type
_entity.pdbx_description
1 polymer ?
#
loop_
_entity_poly.entity_id
_entity_poly.type
_entity_poly.pdbx_seq_one_letter_code
_entity_poly.pdbx_strand_id
1 'polypeptide(L)'
;MNDEVIYIPGTPATHPEPLARYLPPLPREIAPAWLENRFSPGDWLLDPFGTSPRLAVEIAQTGCRILVVSHNPIIRFLLDLWSNPLSQSSLQSALADLATTPRGDQRLEPYIQSLYNTECAACGAIIPAEAFIWERSAAYPVQRIYHCSKCDDSGERPVTQADIDRAIQFSGTGLHRAR
;
A
#
# COMPACT_ATOMS: atom_id res chain seq x y z
N MET A 1 37.41 -22.51 -9.31
CA MET A 1 37.24 -21.75 -10.57
C MET A 1 36.12 -20.77 -10.30
N ASN A 2 36.45 -19.49 -10.10
CA ASN A 2 35.44 -18.43 -9.98
C ASN A 2 34.94 -18.17 -11.39
N ASP A 3 33.76 -18.67 -11.74
CA ASP A 3 33.00 -18.10 -12.84
C ASP A 3 32.67 -16.66 -12.43
N GLU A 4 33.29 -15.71 -13.11
CA GLU A 4 33.09 -14.28 -12.89
C GLU A 4 31.67 -13.94 -13.33
N VAL A 5 30.72 -13.97 -12.38
CA VAL A 5 29.32 -13.63 -12.66
C VAL A 5 29.24 -12.15 -13.01
N ILE A 6 29.15 -11.87 -14.31
CA ILE A 6 29.04 -10.51 -14.87
C ILE A 6 27.69 -9.87 -14.52
N TYR A 7 26.65 -10.69 -14.29
CA TYR A 7 25.31 -10.23 -13.97
C TYR A 7 24.52 -11.30 -13.21
N ILE A 8 23.84 -10.89 -12.13
CA ILE A 8 22.93 -11.76 -11.36
C ILE A 8 21.50 -11.33 -11.72
N PRO A 9 20.72 -12.17 -12.43
CA PRO A 9 19.31 -11.90 -12.65
C PRO A 9 18.56 -12.05 -11.33
N GLY A 10 17.62 -11.15 -11.07
CA GLY A 10 16.68 -11.28 -9.95
C GLY A 10 15.25 -11.46 -10.41
N THR A 11 14.35 -11.71 -9.46
CA THR A 11 12.94 -11.93 -9.73
C THR A 11 12.11 -10.69 -9.42
N PRO A 12 11.12 -10.33 -10.28
CA PRO A 12 10.25 -9.20 -10.01
C PRO A 12 9.34 -9.50 -8.81
N ALA A 13 8.97 -8.45 -8.07
CA ALA A 13 8.00 -8.59 -6.99
C ALA A 13 6.62 -8.96 -7.56
N THR A 14 5.99 -10.00 -6.99
CA THR A 14 4.65 -10.45 -7.38
C THR A 14 3.53 -9.55 -6.86
N HIS A 15 3.79 -8.84 -5.76
CA HIS A 15 2.85 -7.91 -5.14
C HIS A 15 3.57 -6.59 -4.80
N PRO A 16 2.86 -5.45 -4.91
CA PRO A 16 3.41 -4.17 -4.50
C PRO A 16 3.60 -4.15 -2.97
N GLU A 17 4.82 -3.89 -2.54
CA GLU A 17 5.13 -3.70 -1.12
C GLU A 17 4.77 -2.28 -0.66
N PRO A 18 4.61 -2.06 0.66
CA PRO A 18 4.39 -0.72 1.21
C PRO A 18 5.46 0.26 0.69
N LEU A 19 4.99 1.37 0.12
CA LEU A 19 5.85 2.41 -0.47
C LEU A 19 6.78 1.93 -1.60
N ALA A 20 6.54 0.78 -2.23
CA ALA A 20 7.41 0.22 -3.27
C ALA A 20 7.77 1.22 -4.40
N ARG A 21 6.84 2.09 -4.79
CA ARG A 21 7.09 3.14 -5.81
C ARG A 21 8.15 4.17 -5.43
N TYR A 22 8.47 4.27 -4.14
CA TYR A 22 9.43 5.23 -3.57
C TYR A 22 10.73 4.56 -3.12
N LEU A 23 10.81 3.23 -3.19
CA LEU A 23 12.00 2.47 -2.85
C LEU A 23 12.83 2.21 -4.12
N PRO A 24 14.15 1.94 -3.96
CA PRO A 24 14.97 1.49 -5.08
C PRO A 24 14.34 0.27 -5.78
N PRO A 25 14.24 0.24 -7.12
CA PRO A 25 13.59 -0.85 -7.85
C PRO A 25 14.53 -2.06 -7.97
N LEU A 26 14.92 -2.62 -6.82
CA LEU A 26 15.78 -3.80 -6.76
C LEU A 26 14.94 -5.06 -6.96
N PRO A 27 15.27 -5.91 -7.96
CA PRO A 27 14.71 -7.25 -8.06
C PRO A 27 15.06 -8.08 -6.81
N ARG A 28 14.22 -9.07 -6.52
CA ARG A 28 14.44 -10.01 -5.41
C ARG A 28 15.54 -10.99 -5.75
N GLU A 29 16.08 -11.64 -4.71
CA GLU A 29 17.00 -12.78 -4.79
C GLU A 29 18.41 -12.44 -5.31
N ILE A 30 18.65 -11.20 -5.73
CA ILE A 30 19.99 -10.73 -6.14
C ILE A 30 20.98 -10.82 -4.96
N ALA A 31 20.58 -10.36 -3.78
CA ALA A 31 21.47 -10.37 -2.62
C ALA A 31 21.84 -11.80 -2.17
N PRO A 32 20.88 -12.71 -1.93
CA PRO A 32 21.17 -14.09 -1.60
C PRO A 32 22.07 -14.78 -2.63
N ALA A 33 21.78 -14.61 -3.92
CA ALA A 33 22.58 -15.18 -5.00
C ALA A 33 24.00 -14.60 -5.06
N TRP A 34 24.16 -13.30 -4.76
CA TRP A 34 25.48 -12.68 -4.71
C TRP A 34 26.31 -13.17 -3.51
N LEU A 35 25.66 -13.41 -2.37
CA LEU A 35 26.30 -13.90 -1.14
C LEU A 35 26.67 -15.38 -1.21
N GLU A 36 26.00 -16.14 -2.07
CA GLU A 36 26.22 -17.58 -2.24
C GLU A 36 27.71 -17.86 -2.50
N ASN A 37 28.29 -18.78 -1.72
CA ASN A 37 29.71 -19.16 -1.77
C ASN A 37 30.73 -18.04 -1.47
N ARG A 38 30.29 -16.84 -1.07
CA ARG A 38 31.17 -15.72 -0.68
C ARG A 38 31.17 -15.45 0.82
N PHE A 39 30.06 -15.76 1.49
CA PHE A 39 29.87 -15.55 2.92
C PHE A 39 29.26 -16.80 3.56
N SER A 40 29.57 -16.99 4.84
CA SER A 40 29.01 -18.04 5.68
C SER A 40 27.94 -17.47 6.63
N PRO A 41 26.92 -18.26 7.03
CA PRO A 41 25.99 -17.85 8.06
C PRO A 41 26.72 -17.39 9.33
N GLY A 42 26.28 -16.27 9.89
CA GLY A 42 26.93 -15.60 11.03
C GLY A 42 27.99 -14.55 10.67
N ASP A 43 28.44 -14.50 9.41
CA ASP A 43 29.33 -13.43 8.93
C ASP A 43 28.64 -12.07 8.99
N TRP A 44 29.44 -11.02 9.21
CA TRP A 44 28.95 -9.65 9.29
C TRP A 44 29.06 -8.92 7.96
N LEU A 45 27.97 -8.28 7.56
CA LEU A 45 27.91 -7.36 6.44
C LEU A 45 27.54 -5.95 6.92
N LEU A 46 28.06 -4.95 6.22
CA LEU A 46 27.74 -3.54 6.41
C LEU A 46 27.04 -3.03 5.16
N ASP A 47 25.81 -2.52 5.31
CA ASP A 47 25.16 -1.67 4.33
C ASP A 47 25.29 -0.20 4.78
N PRO A 48 26.26 0.56 4.21
CA PRO A 48 26.49 1.94 4.61
C PRO A 48 25.46 2.92 4.01
N PHE A 49 24.64 2.48 3.06
CA PHE A 49 23.68 3.34 2.37
C PHE A 49 22.28 3.19 2.96
N GLY A 50 21.90 1.96 3.32
CA GLY A 50 20.64 1.65 3.98
C GLY A 50 19.42 2.18 3.22
N THR A 51 19.46 2.15 1.90
CA THR A 51 18.41 2.71 1.03
C THR A 51 17.30 1.72 0.72
N SER A 52 17.55 0.42 0.85
CA SER A 52 16.59 -0.65 0.57
C SER A 52 16.38 -1.50 1.81
N PRO A 53 15.20 -1.40 2.46
CA PRO A 53 14.85 -2.33 3.54
C PRO A 53 14.86 -3.78 3.07
N ARG A 54 14.50 -4.04 1.80
CA ARG A 54 14.41 -5.41 1.25
C ARG A 54 15.77 -6.07 1.23
N LEU A 55 16.76 -5.35 0.72
CA LEU A 55 18.12 -5.84 0.58
C LEU A 55 18.64 -6.33 1.93
N ALA A 56 18.44 -5.54 2.98
CA ALA A 56 18.87 -5.89 4.32
C ALA A 56 18.16 -7.15 4.87
N VAL A 57 16.85 -7.26 4.67
CA VAL A 57 16.08 -8.45 5.09
C VAL A 57 16.49 -9.70 4.31
N GLU A 58 16.65 -9.61 2.99
CA GLU A 58 17.10 -10.74 2.17
C GLU A 58 18.50 -11.23 2.57
N ILE A 59 19.43 -10.30 2.85
CA ILE A 59 20.75 -10.64 3.38
C ILE A 59 20.62 -11.35 4.74
N ALA A 60 19.81 -10.83 5.65
CA ALA A 60 19.60 -11.45 6.97
C ALA A 60 18.99 -12.86 6.87
N GLN A 61 18.10 -13.09 5.90
CA GLN A 61 17.49 -14.40 5.63
C GLN A 61 18.48 -15.47 5.17
N THR A 62 19.65 -15.09 4.63
CA THR A 62 20.74 -16.03 4.34
C THR A 62 21.44 -16.56 5.60
N GLY A 63 21.11 -16.02 6.78
CA GLY A 63 21.76 -16.31 8.05
C GLY A 63 22.96 -15.42 8.35
N CYS A 64 23.32 -14.49 7.45
CA CYS A 64 24.30 -13.45 7.73
C CYS A 64 23.78 -12.44 8.76
N ARG A 65 24.70 -11.79 9.48
CA ARG A 65 24.41 -10.64 10.34
C ARG A 65 24.65 -9.37 9.54
N ILE A 66 23.69 -8.46 9.53
CA ILE A 66 23.82 -7.20 8.79
C ILE A 66 23.69 -5.99 9.71
N LEU A 67 24.60 -5.03 9.53
CA LEU A 67 24.53 -3.70 10.12
C LEU A 67 24.15 -2.71 9.03
N VAL A 68 23.04 -2.00 9.21
CA VAL A 68 22.52 -1.03 8.23
C VAL A 68 22.62 0.37 8.80
N VAL A 69 23.24 1.28 8.04
CA VAL A 69 23.23 2.71 8.35
C VAL A 69 22.01 3.34 7.68
N SER A 70 20.98 3.64 8.47
CA SER A 70 19.76 4.28 7.96
C SER A 70 19.54 5.65 8.60
N HIS A 71 19.63 6.70 7.77
CA HIS A 71 19.37 8.09 8.15
C HIS A 71 17.95 8.55 7.79
N ASN A 72 17.21 7.76 6.99
CA ASN A 72 15.84 8.05 6.61
C ASN A 72 14.87 7.32 7.57
N PRO A 73 14.05 8.05 8.36
CA PRO A 73 13.17 7.43 9.34
C PRO A 73 12.11 6.52 8.73
N ILE A 74 11.68 6.78 7.48
CA ILE A 74 10.72 5.93 6.76
C ILE A 74 11.37 4.60 6.41
N ILE A 75 12.61 4.63 5.91
CA ILE A 75 13.35 3.41 5.56
C ILE A 75 13.64 2.58 6.80
N ARG A 76 14.05 3.23 7.90
CA ARG A 76 14.23 2.54 9.19
C ARG A 76 12.95 1.88 9.67
N PHE A 77 11.82 2.59 9.63
CA PHE A 77 10.52 2.04 10.02
C PHE A 77 10.12 0.83 9.15
N LEU A 78 10.32 0.90 7.83
CA LEU A 78 10.05 -0.22 6.93
C LEU A 78 10.97 -1.41 7.22
N LEU A 79 12.25 -1.16 7.51
CA LEU A 79 13.20 -2.22 7.88
C LEU A 79 12.78 -2.91 9.18
N ASP A 80 12.39 -2.15 10.20
CA ASP A 80 11.88 -2.69 11.46
C ASP A 80 10.60 -3.51 11.22
N LEU A 81 9.65 -2.98 10.43
CA LEU A 81 8.40 -3.65 10.09
C LEU A 81 8.62 -4.97 9.33
N TRP A 82 9.60 -5.02 8.42
CA TRP A 82 9.85 -6.21 7.61
C TRP A 82 10.70 -7.24 8.36
N SER A 83 11.59 -6.79 9.24
CA SER A 83 12.38 -7.67 10.11
C SER A 83 11.54 -8.26 11.25
N ASN A 84 10.50 -7.55 11.67
CA ASN A 84 9.56 -7.96 12.72
C ASN A 84 8.11 -7.70 12.26
N PRO A 85 7.54 -8.58 11.42
CA PRO A 85 6.20 -8.38 10.88
C PRO A 85 5.15 -8.34 11.99
N LEU A 86 4.19 -7.42 11.85
CA LEU A 86 3.08 -7.28 12.79
C LEU A 86 2.22 -8.54 12.78
N SER A 87 1.76 -8.93 13.98
CA SER A 87 0.76 -9.99 14.10
C SER A 87 -0.58 -9.54 13.51
N GLN A 88 -1.39 -10.50 13.05
CA GLN A 88 -2.73 -10.22 12.52
C GLN A 88 -3.59 -9.45 13.54
N SER A 89 -3.54 -9.82 14.82
CA SER A 89 -4.30 -9.14 15.87
C SER A 89 -3.82 -7.70 16.08
N SER A 90 -2.51 -7.45 16.07
CA SER A 90 -1.96 -6.10 16.15
C SER A 90 -2.44 -5.22 14.98
N LEU A 91 -2.47 -5.77 13.76
CA LEU A 91 -2.98 -5.05 12.60
C LEU A 91 -4.47 -4.75 12.73
N GLN A 92 -5.27 -5.72 13.17
CA GLN A 92 -6.71 -5.52 13.40
C GLN A 92 -6.98 -4.47 14.47
N SER A 93 -6.25 -4.47 15.59
CA SER A 93 -6.35 -3.44 16.63
C SER A 93 -6.00 -2.06 16.09
N ALA A 94 -4.90 -1.92 15.35
CA ALA A 94 -4.50 -0.64 14.77
C ALA A 94 -5.56 -0.08 13.79
N LEU A 95 -6.19 -0.96 13.00
CA LEU A 95 -7.29 -0.55 12.11
C LEU A 95 -8.56 -0.16 12.88
N ALA A 96 -8.88 -0.84 13.99
CA ALA A 96 -10.02 -0.49 14.84
C ALA A 96 -9.79 0.86 15.55
N ASP A 97 -8.58 1.12 16.03
CA ASP A 97 -8.21 2.41 16.61
C ASP A 97 -8.31 3.54 15.57
N LEU A 98 -7.84 3.28 14.35
CA LEU A 98 -7.99 4.23 13.24
C LEU A 98 -9.46 4.48 12.90
N ALA A 99 -10.27 3.42 12.81
CA ALA A 99 -11.71 3.50 12.52
C ALA A 99 -12.47 4.38 13.54
N THR A 100 -12.06 4.34 14.81
CA THR A 100 -12.68 5.10 15.91
C THR A 100 -12.11 6.50 16.11
N THR A 101 -11.04 6.86 15.39
CA THR A 101 -10.43 8.20 15.45
C THR A 101 -11.47 9.27 15.08
N PRO A 102 -11.58 10.38 15.85
CA PRO A 102 -12.57 11.41 15.58
C PRO A 102 -12.21 12.24 14.32
N ARG A 103 -13.23 12.56 13.53
CA ARG A 103 -13.15 13.44 12.35
C ARG A 103 -14.35 14.39 12.36
N GLY A 104 -14.15 15.60 12.91
CA GLY A 104 -15.26 16.51 13.20
C GLY A 104 -16.19 15.88 14.23
N ASP A 105 -17.49 15.82 13.93
CA ASP A 105 -18.53 15.29 14.83
C ASP A 105 -18.78 13.78 14.68
N GLN A 106 -17.97 13.06 13.89
CA GLN A 106 -18.15 11.63 13.63
C GLN A 106 -16.84 10.84 13.74
N ARG A 107 -16.96 9.51 13.76
CA ARG A 107 -15.81 8.60 13.67
C ARG A 107 -15.27 8.52 12.24
N LEU A 108 -14.01 8.18 12.09
CA LEU A 108 -13.34 8.14 10.80
C LEU A 108 -13.91 7.10 9.84
N GLU A 109 -14.25 5.90 10.33
CA GLU A 109 -14.80 4.83 9.50
C GLU A 109 -16.12 5.20 8.79
N PRO A 110 -17.20 5.61 9.50
CA PRO A 110 -18.44 5.97 8.83
C PRO A 110 -18.25 7.18 7.91
N TYR A 111 -17.35 8.10 8.25
CA TYR A 111 -16.99 9.20 7.35
C TYR A 111 -16.41 8.68 6.03
N ILE A 112 -15.37 7.83 6.07
CA ILE A 112 -14.75 7.27 4.86
C ILE A 112 -15.77 6.46 4.05
N GLN A 113 -16.57 5.61 4.69
CA GLN A 113 -17.60 4.82 4.01
C GLN A 113 -18.65 5.71 3.34
N SER A 114 -19.02 6.83 3.98
CA SER A 114 -20.00 7.76 3.42
C SER A 114 -19.56 8.41 2.10
N LEU A 115 -18.24 8.47 1.84
CA LEU A 115 -17.69 8.97 0.58
C LEU A 115 -18.06 8.07 -0.60
N TYR A 116 -18.34 6.79 -0.33
CA TYR A 116 -18.67 5.79 -1.34
C TYR A 116 -20.17 5.51 -1.44
N ASN A 117 -21.02 6.18 -0.66
CA ASN A 117 -22.47 5.97 -0.74
C ASN A 117 -23.02 6.43 -2.09
N THR A 118 -23.89 5.62 -2.68
CA THR A 118 -24.48 5.84 -3.99
C THR A 118 -25.90 5.25 -4.06
N GLU A 119 -26.75 5.75 -4.96
CA GLU A 119 -28.13 5.26 -5.11
C GLU A 119 -28.22 4.10 -6.10
N CYS A 120 -28.77 2.95 -5.72
CA CYS A 120 -29.00 1.85 -6.66
C CYS A 120 -29.87 2.30 -7.85
N ALA A 121 -29.42 2.04 -9.08
CA ALA A 121 -30.13 2.40 -10.31
C ALA A 121 -31.48 1.67 -10.47
N ALA A 122 -31.65 0.49 -9.85
CA ALA A 122 -32.86 -0.30 -9.93
C ALA A 122 -33.89 0.05 -8.84
N CYS A 123 -33.47 0.20 -7.58
CA CYS A 123 -34.39 0.36 -6.44
C CYS A 123 -34.23 1.68 -5.67
N GLY A 124 -33.26 2.52 -5.99
CA GLY A 124 -33.00 3.80 -5.32
C GLY A 124 -32.43 3.69 -3.91
N ALA A 125 -32.15 2.49 -3.41
CA ALA A 125 -31.55 2.33 -2.07
C ALA A 125 -30.12 2.91 -2.02
N ILE A 126 -29.78 3.56 -0.91
CA ILE A 126 -28.40 4.00 -0.64
C ILE A 126 -27.55 2.79 -0.28
N ILE A 127 -26.51 2.57 -1.07
CA ILE A 127 -25.56 1.45 -0.96
C ILE A 127 -24.13 1.95 -1.15
N PRO A 128 -23.11 1.26 -0.62
CA PRO A 128 -21.73 1.58 -0.93
C PRO A 128 -21.40 1.17 -2.37
N ALA A 129 -20.75 2.07 -3.11
CA ALA A 129 -20.08 1.75 -4.37
C ALA A 129 -18.78 0.99 -4.08
N GLU A 130 -18.49 -0.01 -4.91
CA GLU A 130 -17.21 -0.73 -4.89
C GLU A 130 -16.11 0.10 -5.54
N ALA A 131 -16.45 0.84 -6.60
CA ALA A 131 -15.53 1.71 -7.30
C ALA A 131 -16.25 2.86 -8.02
N PHE A 132 -15.51 3.95 -8.23
CA PHE A 132 -15.86 5.01 -9.17
C PHE A 132 -14.79 5.08 -10.26
N ILE A 133 -15.22 5.14 -11.52
CA ILE A 133 -14.34 5.20 -12.69
C ILE A 133 -14.19 6.66 -13.12
N TRP A 134 -12.94 7.09 -13.29
CA TRP A 134 -12.58 8.43 -13.72
C TRP A 134 -11.93 8.37 -15.10
N GLU A 135 -12.39 9.21 -16.02
CA GLU A 135 -11.64 9.49 -17.23
C GLU A 135 -10.51 10.49 -16.95
N ARG A 136 -9.42 10.38 -17.71
CA ARG A 136 -8.16 11.12 -17.47
C ARG A 136 -8.33 12.64 -17.33
N SER A 137 -9.35 13.21 -17.97
CA SER A 137 -9.59 14.65 -18.02
C SER A 137 -10.95 15.05 -17.43
N ALA A 138 -11.69 14.11 -16.84
CA ALA A 138 -12.98 14.41 -16.24
C ALA A 138 -12.80 15.05 -14.86
N ALA A 139 -13.58 16.09 -14.58
CA ALA A 139 -13.60 16.75 -13.27
C ALA A 139 -14.33 15.94 -12.19
N TYR A 140 -15.10 14.93 -12.62
CA TYR A 140 -15.94 14.07 -11.78
C TYR A 140 -15.93 12.64 -12.34
N PRO A 141 -16.27 11.62 -11.52
CA PRO A 141 -16.33 10.23 -11.99
C PRO A 141 -17.42 10.07 -13.06
N VAL A 142 -17.18 9.22 -14.06
CA VAL A 142 -18.12 8.98 -15.16
C VAL A 142 -19.03 7.79 -14.89
N GLN A 143 -18.52 6.80 -14.15
CA GLN A 143 -19.25 5.57 -13.84
C GLN A 143 -18.99 5.14 -12.40
N ARG A 144 -19.87 4.26 -11.92
CA ARG A 144 -19.81 3.61 -10.62
C ARG A 144 -20.03 2.12 -10.80
N ILE A 145 -19.36 1.33 -9.97
CA ILE A 145 -19.55 -0.12 -9.87
C ILE A 145 -20.09 -0.37 -8.47
N TYR A 146 -21.19 -1.11 -8.39
CA TYR A 146 -21.77 -1.50 -7.10
C TYR A 146 -22.42 -2.89 -7.19
N HIS A 147 -22.67 -3.46 -6.01
CA HIS A 147 -23.58 -4.57 -5.81
C HIS A 147 -24.65 -4.19 -4.78
N CYS A 148 -25.93 -4.24 -5.17
CA CYS A 148 -27.03 -3.83 -4.32
C CYS A 148 -27.52 -5.00 -3.45
N SER A 149 -27.22 -4.96 -2.15
CA SER A 149 -27.70 -5.95 -1.17
C SER A 149 -29.23 -5.97 -0.96
N LYS A 150 -29.99 -5.08 -1.61
CA LYS A 150 -31.46 -4.97 -1.50
C LYS A 150 -32.23 -5.57 -2.67
N CYS A 151 -31.69 -5.46 -3.89
CA CYS A 151 -32.39 -5.91 -5.11
C CYS A 151 -31.50 -6.74 -6.04
N ASP A 152 -30.27 -7.05 -5.62
CA ASP A 152 -29.29 -7.86 -6.35
C ASP A 152 -28.78 -7.25 -7.66
N ASP A 153 -29.26 -6.04 -8.03
CA ASP A 153 -28.71 -5.29 -9.16
C ASP A 153 -27.23 -4.99 -8.91
N SER A 154 -26.41 -5.28 -9.92
CA SER A 154 -24.96 -5.12 -9.84
C SER A 154 -24.34 -4.79 -11.19
N GLY A 155 -23.12 -4.27 -11.13
CA GLY A 155 -22.31 -3.96 -12.29
C GLY A 155 -22.07 -2.46 -12.46
N GLU A 156 -21.63 -2.10 -13.67
CA GLU A 156 -21.25 -0.74 -14.03
C GLU A 156 -22.48 0.08 -14.43
N ARG A 157 -22.64 1.25 -13.80
CA ARG A 157 -23.73 2.19 -14.05
C ARG A 157 -23.18 3.60 -14.19
N PRO A 158 -23.87 4.50 -14.91
CA PRO A 158 -23.56 5.93 -14.86
C PRO A 158 -23.66 6.46 -13.42
N VAL A 159 -22.82 7.43 -13.08
CA VAL A 159 -22.93 8.15 -11.80
C VAL A 159 -24.22 8.99 -11.75
N THR A 160 -24.73 9.24 -10.55
CA THR A 160 -25.86 10.18 -10.35
C THR A 160 -25.33 11.59 -10.07
N GLN A 161 -26.23 12.58 -10.13
CA GLN A 161 -25.89 13.94 -9.72
C GLN A 161 -25.40 14.00 -8.26
N ALA A 162 -26.00 13.19 -7.36
CA ALA A 162 -25.58 13.11 -5.97
C ALA A 162 -24.14 12.58 -5.81
N ASP A 163 -23.71 11.67 -6.68
CA ASP A 163 -22.32 11.18 -6.70
C ASP A 163 -21.35 12.27 -7.15
N ILE A 164 -21.73 13.04 -8.19
CA ILE A 164 -20.95 14.17 -8.69
C ILE A 164 -20.82 15.26 -7.62
N ASP A 165 -21.93 15.65 -7.00
CA ASP A 165 -21.96 16.67 -5.95
C ASP A 165 -21.08 16.27 -4.76
N ARG A 166 -21.10 14.98 -4.39
CA ARG A 166 -20.21 14.44 -3.35
C ARG A 166 -18.75 14.50 -3.78
N ALA A 167 -18.41 14.09 -5.00
CA ALA A 167 -17.03 14.10 -5.50
C ALA A 167 -16.45 15.52 -5.61
N ILE A 168 -17.26 16.52 -5.99
CA ILE A 168 -16.86 17.92 -6.12
C ILE A 168 -16.40 18.52 -4.78
N GLN A 169 -17.02 18.11 -3.68
CA GLN A 169 -16.65 18.58 -2.33
C GLN A 169 -15.18 18.26 -1.98
N PHE A 170 -14.60 17.24 -2.60
CA PHE A 170 -13.25 16.77 -2.32
C PHE A 170 -12.21 17.13 -3.39
N SER A 171 -12.64 17.43 -4.61
CA SER A 171 -11.73 17.81 -5.72
C SER A 171 -11.25 19.26 -5.64
N GLY A 172 -11.86 20.10 -4.79
CA GLY A 172 -11.52 21.52 -4.63
C GLY A 172 -10.48 21.87 -3.55
N THR A 173 -10.00 20.91 -2.75
CA THR A 173 -9.04 21.20 -1.67
C THR A 173 -7.76 20.40 -1.87
N GLY A 174 -6.65 21.10 -2.12
CA GLY A 174 -5.33 20.47 -2.10
C GLY A 174 -5.14 19.71 -0.78
N LEU A 175 -4.44 18.57 -0.86
CA LEU A 175 -4.13 17.59 0.21
C LEU A 175 -3.49 18.17 1.51
N HIS A 176 -3.43 19.48 1.71
CA HIS A 176 -2.66 20.15 2.74
C HIS A 176 -3.44 21.25 3.47
N ARG A 177 -4.48 20.89 4.22
CA ARG A 177 -4.87 21.68 5.41
C ARG A 177 -5.31 20.75 6.53
N ALA A 178 -4.36 19.99 7.06
CA ALA A 178 -4.38 19.64 8.47
C ALA A 178 -3.78 20.86 9.20
N ARG A 179 -4.61 21.57 9.96
CA ARG A 179 -4.15 22.42 11.06
C ARG A 179 -4.22 21.59 12.33
#